data_AF-A0A4U9HIJ1-F1
#
_entry.id   AF-A0A4U9HIJ1-F1
#
_cell.length_a   1.000
_cell.length_b   1.000
_cell.length_c   1.000
_cell.angle_alpha   90.00
_cell.angle_beta   90.00
_cell.angle_gamma   90.00
#
_symmetry.space_group_name_H-M   'P 1'
#
loop_
_entity.id
_entity.type
_entity.pdbx_description
1 polymer ?
#
loop_
_entity_poly.entity_id
_entity_poly.type
_entity_poly.pdbx_seq_one_letter_code
_entity_poly.pdbx_strand_id
1 'polypeptide(L)'
;MMAFRDQPLGELALSIPRASALFRKYDMDYCCGGKQTLARAASRKELNLDLIEAELAKLAEQPLEKDWRNVALAEIINHIIVRYHDRHREQLPELILQATKVERVHAEKASVPRWPGEEPDHAA
;
A
#
# COMPACT_ATOMS: atom_id res chain seq x y z
N MET A 1 14.85 -24.97 -0.59
CA MET A 1 14.62 -23.54 -0.31
C MET A 1 13.44 -23.13 -1.17
N MET A 2 12.26 -22.85 -0.58
CA MET A 2 11.09 -22.48 -1.38
C MET A 2 11.37 -21.14 -2.06
N ALA A 3 11.31 -21.10 -3.38
CA ALA A 3 11.59 -19.91 -4.16
C ALA A 3 10.47 -18.87 -3.94
N PHE A 4 10.82 -17.59 -3.80
CA PHE A 4 9.83 -16.53 -3.55
C PHE A 4 8.89 -16.35 -4.74
N ARG A 5 9.39 -16.56 -5.97
CA ARG A 5 8.64 -16.48 -7.23
C ARG A 5 7.31 -17.23 -7.26
N ASP A 6 7.22 -18.37 -6.59
CA ASP A 6 6.03 -19.24 -6.60
C ASP A 6 5.06 -18.93 -5.45
N GLN A 7 5.45 -18.07 -4.51
CA GLN A 7 4.64 -17.72 -3.35
C GLN A 7 3.65 -16.60 -3.68
N PRO A 8 2.43 -16.64 -3.10
CA PRO A 8 1.47 -15.55 -3.21
C PRO A 8 2.00 -14.25 -2.58
N LEU A 9 1.71 -13.11 -3.22
CA LEU A 9 2.10 -11.79 -2.71
C LEU A 9 1.60 -11.54 -1.28
N GLY A 10 0.39 -12.00 -0.95
CA GLY A 10 -0.19 -11.83 0.38
C GLY A 10 0.60 -12.57 1.46
N GLU A 11 1.09 -13.77 1.15
CA GLU A 11 1.92 -14.56 2.08
C GLU A 11 3.29 -13.91 2.28
N LEU A 12 3.92 -13.44 1.20
CA LEU A 12 5.18 -12.71 1.26
C LEU A 12 5.04 -11.41 2.07
N ALA A 13 3.94 -10.67 1.88
CA ALA A 13 3.68 -9.43 2.61
C ALA A 13 3.50 -9.63 4.12
N LEU A 14 2.99 -10.79 4.54
CA LEU A 14 2.78 -11.15 5.95
C LEU A 14 4.02 -11.78 6.60
N SER A 15 4.88 -12.42 5.81
CA SER A 15 6.04 -13.19 6.32
C SER A 15 7.35 -12.42 6.27
N ILE A 16 7.49 -11.44 5.37
CA ILE A 16 8.73 -10.68 5.19
C ILE A 16 8.49 -9.24 5.65
N PRO A 17 9.26 -8.73 6.63
CA PRO A 17 9.09 -7.36 7.09
C PRO A 17 9.30 -6.38 5.94
N ARG A 18 8.41 -5.38 5.86
CA ARG A 18 8.44 -4.32 4.84
C ARG A 18 8.26 -4.77 3.38
N ALA A 19 7.96 -6.04 3.11
CA ALA A 19 7.65 -6.49 1.75
C ALA A 19 6.44 -5.74 1.14
N SER A 20 5.46 -5.36 1.96
CA SER A 20 4.35 -4.50 1.53
C SER A 20 4.80 -3.15 0.95
N ALA A 21 5.88 -2.56 1.48
CA ALA A 21 6.44 -1.32 0.93
C ALA A 21 7.18 -1.56 -0.39
N LEU A 22 7.87 -2.69 -0.52
CA LEU A 22 8.52 -3.11 -1.76
C LEU A 22 7.48 -3.34 -2.88
N PHE A 23 6.37 -4.01 -2.56
CA PHE A 23 5.28 -4.22 -3.51
C PHE A 23 4.64 -2.91 -3.95
N ARG A 24 4.44 -1.93 -3.05
CA ARG A 24 3.98 -0.59 -3.44
C ARG A 24 4.97 0.14 -4.35
N LYS A 25 6.28 0.02 -4.12
CA LYS A 25 7.32 0.60 -5.01
C LYS A 25 7.20 0.06 -6.45
N TYR A 26 6.82 -1.21 -6.59
CA TYR A 26 6.60 -1.87 -7.88
C TYR A 26 5.13 -1.86 -8.34
N ASP A 27 4.26 -1.13 -7.62
CA ASP A 27 2.82 -1.03 -7.87
C ASP A 27 2.09 -2.41 -7.90
N MET A 28 2.64 -3.41 -7.20
CA MET A 28 2.09 -4.76 -7.11
C MET A 28 0.98 -4.83 -6.05
N ASP A 29 -0.21 -5.24 -6.48
CA ASP A 29 -1.37 -5.38 -5.60
C ASP A 29 -1.30 -6.68 -4.77
N TYR A 30 -0.75 -6.55 -3.56
CA TYR A 30 -0.71 -7.62 -2.56
C TYR A 30 -1.96 -7.66 -1.66
N CYS A 31 -2.81 -6.63 -1.70
CA CYS A 31 -3.98 -6.50 -0.83
C CYS A 31 -5.18 -7.26 -1.41
N CYS A 32 -5.64 -6.88 -2.61
CA CYS A 32 -6.76 -7.53 -3.29
C CYS A 32 -6.27 -8.67 -4.18
N GLY A 33 -5.15 -8.45 -4.86
CA GLY A 33 -4.45 -9.41 -5.72
C GLY A 33 -3.56 -10.41 -4.98
N GLY A 34 -3.60 -10.47 -3.65
CA GLY A 34 -2.63 -11.22 -2.82
C GLY A 34 -2.49 -12.71 -3.12
N LYS A 35 -3.46 -13.33 -3.79
CA LYS A 35 -3.39 -14.74 -4.24
C LYS A 35 -2.52 -14.96 -5.48
N GLN A 36 -2.17 -13.90 -6.20
CA GLN A 36 -1.26 -13.98 -7.35
C GLN A 36 0.16 -14.25 -6.87
N THR A 37 0.88 -15.10 -7.59
CA THR A 37 2.29 -15.36 -7.29
C THR A 37 3.16 -14.15 -7.63
N LEU A 38 4.31 -14.04 -6.97
CA LEU A 38 5.30 -13.00 -7.26
C LEU A 38 5.70 -13.01 -8.75
N ALA A 39 5.95 -14.18 -9.33
CA ALA A 39 6.30 -14.31 -10.74
C ALA A 39 5.21 -13.74 -11.67
N ARG A 40 3.94 -14.05 -11.40
CA ARG A 40 2.82 -13.55 -12.20
C ARG A 40 2.69 -12.03 -12.08
N ALA A 41 2.81 -11.49 -10.87
CA ALA A 41 2.73 -10.06 -10.63
C ALA A 41 3.87 -9.29 -11.31
N ALA A 42 5.11 -9.81 -11.24
CA ALA A 42 6.26 -9.24 -11.93
C ALA A 42 6.11 -9.26 -13.45
N SER A 43 5.66 -10.39 -14.01
CA SER A 43 5.46 -10.53 -15.46
C SER A 43 4.42 -9.54 -16.01
N ARG A 44 3.30 -9.33 -15.31
CA ARG A 44 2.26 -8.38 -15.74
C ARG A 44 2.72 -6.92 -15.80
N LYS A 45 3.84 -6.60 -15.15
CA LYS A 45 4.42 -5.26 -15.11
C LYS A 45 5.78 -5.17 -15.80
N GLU A 46 6.18 -6.23 -16.50
CA GLU A 46 7.47 -6.29 -17.21
C GLU A 46 8.67 -6.02 -16.28
N LEU A 47 8.57 -6.49 -15.03
CA LEU A 47 9.60 -6.29 -14.01
C LEU A 47 10.61 -7.44 -13.99
N ASN A 48 11.86 -7.11 -13.66
CA ASN A 48 12.90 -8.10 -13.44
C ASN A 48 12.65 -8.85 -12.12
N LEU A 49 12.19 -10.09 -12.22
CA LEU A 49 11.85 -10.95 -11.09
C LEU A 49 13.05 -11.23 -10.18
N ASP A 50 14.24 -11.46 -10.75
CA ASP A 50 15.44 -11.80 -9.98
C ASP A 50 15.88 -10.64 -9.09
N LEU A 51 15.72 -9.39 -9.55
CA LEU A 51 15.98 -8.19 -8.72
C LEU A 51 15.03 -8.11 -7.53
N ILE A 52 13.75 -8.44 -7.74
CA ILE A 52 12.73 -8.39 -6.67
C ILE A 52 12.99 -9.51 -5.66
N GLU A 53 13.34 -10.71 -6.10
CA GLU A 53 13.73 -11.81 -5.20
C GLU A 53 14.96 -11.46 -4.36
N ALA A 54 15.96 -10.78 -4.95
CA ALA A 54 17.13 -10.31 -4.22
C ALA A 54 16.78 -9.22 -3.19
N GLU A 55 15.89 -8.28 -3.51
CA GLU A 55 15.39 -7.29 -2.55
C GLU A 55 14.58 -7.95 -1.42
N LEU A 56 13.73 -8.93 -1.73
CA LEU A 56 12.98 -9.70 -0.73
C LEU A 56 13.90 -10.52 0.18
N ALA A 57 14.95 -11.13 -0.36
CA ALA A 57 15.93 -11.88 0.42
C ALA A 57 16.60 -10.98 1.49
N LYS A 58 17.03 -9.78 1.10
CA LYS A 58 17.60 -8.80 2.03
C LYS A 58 16.63 -8.37 3.12
N LEU A 59 15.34 -8.20 2.77
CA LEU A 59 14.31 -7.87 3.77
C LEU A 59 14.05 -9.04 4.72
N ALA A 60 14.11 -10.27 4.23
CA ALA A 60 13.89 -11.48 5.02
C ALA A 60 15.01 -11.76 6.04
N GLU A 61 16.17 -11.11 5.92
CA GLU A 61 17.23 -11.12 6.94
C GLU A 61 16.82 -10.39 8.23
N GLN A 62 15.85 -9.46 8.13
CA GLN A 62 15.34 -8.75 9.30
C GLN A 62 14.30 -9.61 10.03
N PRO A 63 14.29 -9.60 11.37
CA PRO A 63 13.29 -10.33 12.14
C PRO A 63 11.90 -9.73 11.92
N LEU A 64 10.89 -10.59 11.85
CA LEU A 64 9.49 -10.16 11.85
C LEU A 64 9.12 -9.69 13.26
N GLU A 65 8.81 -8.40 13.43
CA GLU A 65 8.44 -7.84 14.75
C GLU A 65 7.19 -8.50 15.34
N LYS A 66 6.21 -8.81 14.49
CA LYS A 66 4.96 -9.45 14.89
C LYS A 66 4.36 -10.26 13.75
N ASP A 67 4.15 -11.55 14.00
CA ASP A 67 3.47 -12.43 13.05
C ASP A 67 1.96 -12.43 13.28
N TRP A 68 1.25 -11.58 12.56
CA TRP A 68 -0.20 -11.45 12.63
C TRP A 68 -0.96 -12.72 12.20
N ARG A 69 -0.30 -13.69 11.54
CA ARG A 69 -0.94 -14.96 11.14
C ARG A 69 -1.23 -15.88 12.32
N ASN A 70 -0.51 -15.69 13.44
CA ASN A 70 -0.60 -16.52 14.64
C ASN A 70 -1.24 -15.78 15.83
N VAL A 71 -1.85 -14.61 15.59
CA VAL A 71 -2.50 -13.78 16.61
C VAL A 71 -4.00 -14.10 16.68
N ALA A 72 -4.58 -14.00 17.88
CA ALA A 72 -6.02 -14.19 18.06
C ALA A 72 -6.84 -13.16 17.27
N LEU A 73 -7.96 -13.59 16.68
CA LEU A 73 -8.80 -12.72 15.85
C LEU A 73 -9.27 -11.46 16.58
N ALA A 74 -9.60 -11.54 17.86
CA ALA A 74 -10.01 -10.40 18.66
C ALA A 74 -8.91 -9.31 18.75
N GLU A 75 -7.64 -9.73 18.85
CA GLU A 75 -6.51 -8.81 18.88
C GLU A 75 -6.25 -8.19 17.50
N ILE A 76 -6.43 -8.96 16.42
CA ILE A 76 -6.36 -8.44 15.05
C ILE A 76 -7.44 -7.38 14.82
N ILE A 77 -8.69 -7.65 15.22
CA ILE A 77 -9.81 -6.72 15.10
C ILE A 77 -9.51 -5.42 15.84
N ASN A 78 -9.09 -5.52 17.10
CA ASN A 78 -8.75 -4.35 17.91
C ASN A 78 -7.60 -3.54 17.30
N HIS A 79 -6.57 -4.23 16.79
CA HIS A 79 -5.47 -3.55 16.11
C HIS A 79 -5.97 -2.83 14.86
N ILE A 80 -6.82 -3.44 14.03
CA ILE A 80 -7.34 -2.82 12.82
C ILE A 80 -8.13 -1.55 13.13
N ILE A 81 -8.97 -1.59 14.16
CA ILE A 81 -9.77 -0.44 14.58
C ILE A 81 -8.85 0.71 15.02
N VAL A 82 -7.99 0.48 16.01
CA VAL A 82 -7.20 1.55 16.61
C VAL A 82 -6.10 2.05 15.66
N ARG A 83 -5.39 1.14 15.00
CA ARG A 83 -4.22 1.50 14.17
C ARG A 83 -4.60 2.07 12.81
N TYR A 84 -5.72 1.64 12.22
CA TYR A 84 -6.10 2.01 10.85
C TYR A 84 -7.44 2.75 10.80
N HIS A 85 -8.54 2.21 11.33
CA HIS A 85 -9.84 2.87 11.18
C HIS A 85 -9.87 4.26 11.84
N ASP A 86 -9.52 4.33 13.12
CA ASP A 86 -9.53 5.60 13.85
C ASP A 86 -8.51 6.58 13.26
N ARG A 87 -7.33 6.06 12.89
CA ARG A 87 -6.30 6.87 12.26
C ARG A 87 -6.75 7.45 10.90
N HIS A 88 -7.48 6.69 10.08
CA HIS A 88 -7.98 7.19 8.80
C HIS A 88 -9.13 8.18 8.97
N ARG A 89 -9.98 8.02 9.98
CA ARG A 89 -11.01 9.01 10.34
C ARG A 89 -10.42 10.35 10.74
N GLU A 90 -9.22 10.35 11.32
CA GLU A 90 -8.47 11.59 11.61
C GLU A 90 -7.75 12.14 10.37
N GLN A 91 -7.09 11.27 9.61
CA GLN A 91 -6.21 11.69 8.50
C GLN A 91 -6.97 12.24 7.29
N LEU A 92 -8.09 11.61 6.90
CA LEU A 92 -8.78 11.97 5.67
C LEU A 92 -9.40 13.38 5.70
N PRO A 93 -10.08 13.82 6.78
CA PRO A 93 -10.59 15.20 6.86
C PRO A 93 -9.50 16.26 6.74
N GLU A 94 -8.33 16.03 7.35
CA GLU A 94 -7.18 16.94 7.24
C GLU A 94 -6.63 16.97 5.81
N LEU A 95 -6.50 15.81 5.16
CA LEU A 95 -6.07 15.75 3.76
C LEU A 95 -7.05 16.47 2.82
N ILE A 96 -8.36 16.37 3.07
CA ILE A 96 -9.39 17.11 2.32
C ILE A 96 -9.17 18.62 2.50
N LEU A 97 -9.03 19.10 3.73
CA LEU A 97 -8.78 20.53 4.01
C LEU A 97 -7.53 21.04 3.28
N GLN A 98 -6.45 20.26 3.31
CA GLN A 98 -5.20 20.59 2.63
C GLN A 98 -5.37 20.62 1.11
N ALA A 99 -6.04 19.62 0.53
CA ALA A 99 -6.31 19.55 -0.90
C ALA A 99 -7.18 20.73 -1.38
N THR A 100 -8.28 21.03 -0.71
CA THR A 100 -9.15 22.19 -1.01
C THR A 100 -8.35 23.50 -0.99
N LYS A 101 -7.45 23.67 -0.01
CA LYS A 101 -6.59 24.86 0.07
C LYS A 101 -5.59 24.92 -1.10
N VAL A 102 -4.98 23.80 -1.45
CA VAL A 102 -4.05 23.70 -2.59
C VAL A 102 -4.75 24.07 -3.89
N GLU A 103 -5.92 23.50 -4.16
CA GLU A 103 -6.72 23.79 -5.35
C GLU A 103 -7.08 25.28 -5.43
N ARG A 104 -7.55 25.87 -4.33
CA ARG A 104 -7.92 27.30 -4.28
C ARG A 104 -6.73 28.24 -4.49
N VAL A 105 -5.62 28.01 -3.79
CA VAL A 105 -4.46 28.93 -3.80
C VAL A 105 -3.60 28.76 -5.06
N HIS A 106 -3.69 27.60 -5.72
CA HIS A 106 -2.89 27.28 -6.91
C HIS A 106 -3.73 27.03 -8.16
N ALA A 107 -4.97 27.54 -8.20
CA ALA A 107 -5.92 27.34 -9.30
C ALA A 107 -5.33 27.65 -10.70
N GLU A 108 -4.49 28.68 -10.80
CA GLU A 108 -3.86 29.12 -12.05
C GLU A 108 -2.67 28.26 -12.51
N LYS A 109 -2.19 27.32 -11.67
CA LYS A 109 -1.07 26.45 -12.04
C LYS A 109 -1.57 25.28 -12.87
N ALA A 110 -1.00 25.09 -14.06
CA ALA A 110 -1.35 23.96 -14.94
C ALA A 110 -1.18 22.57 -14.29
N SER A 111 -0.30 22.46 -13.29
CA SER A 111 -0.03 21.20 -12.57
C SER A 111 -0.86 21.01 -11.30
N VAL A 112 -1.84 21.87 -11.00
CA VAL A 112 -2.64 21.74 -9.78
C VAL A 112 -3.47 20.45 -9.83
N PRO A 113 -3.45 19.60 -8.77
CA PRO A 113 -4.23 18.37 -8.75
C PRO A 113 -5.70 18.72 -8.49
N ARG A 114 -6.50 18.82 -9.56
CA ARG A 114 -7.92 19.14 -9.45
C ARG A 114 -8.73 17.92 -9.04
N TRP A 115 -9.68 18.10 -8.13
CA TRP A 115 -10.62 17.04 -7.76
C TRP A 115 -11.53 16.68 -8.96
N PRO A 116 -11.60 15.41 -9.38
CA PRO A 116 -12.55 14.99 -10.41
C PRO A 116 -13.96 14.92 -9.80
N GLY A 117 -14.71 16.02 -9.83
CA GLY A 117 -16.13 15.99 -9.45
C GLY A 117 -16.73 17.24 -8.83
N GLU A 118 -15.98 18.33 -8.64
CA GLU A 118 -16.58 19.64 -8.37
C GLU A 118 -16.60 20.44 -9.68
N GLU A 119 -17.80 20.63 -10.25
CA GLU A 119 -18.02 21.80 -11.10
C GLU A 119 -17.63 23.04 -10.27
N PRO A 120 -16.98 24.05 -10.87
CA PRO A 120 -16.65 25.25 -10.14
C PRO A 120 -17.93 25.83 -9.57
N ASP A 121 -18.05 25.86 -8.25
CA ASP A 121 -19.14 26.57 -7.58
C ASP A 121 -19.08 28.01 -8.09
N HIS A 122 -20.02 28.35 -8.97
CA HIS A 122 -20.32 29.72 -9.37
C HIS A 122 -20.98 30.41 -8.17
N ALA A 123 -20.24 30.52 -7.07
CA ALA A 123 -20.58 31.43 -5.99
C ALA A 123 -20.28 32.85 -6.48
N ALA A 124 -21.29 33.42 -7.13
CA ALA A 124 -21.48 34.85 -7.32
C ALA A 124 -21.82 35.54 -5.98
#